data_AF-A0A131Y2H8-F1
#
_entry.id   AF-A0A131Y2H8-F1
#
_cell.length_a   1.000
_cell.length_b   1.000
_cell.length_c   1.000
_cell.angle_alpha   90.00
_cell.angle_beta   90.00
_cell.angle_gamma   90.00
#
_symmetry.space_group_name_H-M   'P 1'
#
loop_
_entity.id
_entity.type
_entity.pdbx_description
1 polymer ?
#
loop_
_entity_poly.entity_id
_entity_poly.type
_entity_poly.pdbx_seq_one_letter_code
_entity_poly.pdbx_strand_id
1 'polypeptide(L)'
;MTSEKFKEWLTKVWGPNTDDVRRLLVLDQAPIHKTQAAKDAIQECDTDIVYVPAGCTSLLQPADVFWNKPFKANLRRTWEAFMRKGEKAPKGNLRKPSRQDVLDFVAEQG
;
A
#
# COMPACT_ATOMS: atom_id res chain seq x y z
N MET A 1 -7.90 0.50 5.94
CA MET A 1 -8.26 -0.94 5.83
C MET A 1 -8.96 -1.34 7.12
N THR A 2 -10.07 -2.07 7.05
CA THR A 2 -10.77 -2.61 8.24
C THR A 2 -10.33 -4.05 8.50
N SER A 3 -10.67 -4.61 9.66
CA SER A 3 -10.38 -6.01 9.99
C SER A 3 -11.05 -6.98 9.00
N GLU A 4 -12.30 -6.69 8.59
CA GLU A 4 -13.00 -7.51 7.59
C GLU A 4 -12.28 -7.47 6.23
N LYS A 5 -11.79 -6.30 5.83
CA LYS A 5 -11.05 -6.14 4.57
C LYS A 5 -9.70 -6.84 4.62
N PHE A 6 -9.03 -6.84 5.78
CA PHE A 6 -7.80 -7.58 5.97
C PHE A 6 -8.04 -9.10 5.88
N LYS A 7 -9.11 -9.59 6.51
CA LYS A 7 -9.52 -11.00 6.40
C LYS A 7 -9.87 -11.38 4.96
N GLU A 8 -10.63 -10.53 4.26
CA GLU A 8 -10.95 -10.72 2.84
C GLU A 8 -9.68 -10.83 1.98
N TRP A 9 -8.68 -9.97 2.22
CA TRP A 9 -7.39 -10.02 1.54
C TRP A 9 -6.63 -11.31 1.85
N LEU A 10 -6.56 -11.73 3.12
CA LEU A 10 -5.93 -12.99 3.49
C LEU A 10 -6.56 -14.17 2.76
N THR A 11 -7.89 -14.25 2.70
CA THR A 11 -8.57 -15.35 2.01
C THR A 11 -8.37 -15.32 0.49
N LYS A 12 -8.50 -14.14 -0.14
CA LYS A 12 -8.54 -14.05 -1.61
C LYS A 12 -7.18 -13.92 -2.28
N VAL A 13 -6.21 -13.31 -1.60
CA VAL A 13 -4.91 -12.96 -2.17
C VAL A 13 -3.80 -13.81 -1.57
N TRP A 14 -3.76 -13.92 -0.23
CA TRP A 14 -2.73 -14.70 0.43
C TRP A 14 -3.02 -16.21 0.34
N GLY A 15 -4.26 -16.59 0.63
CA GLY A 15 -4.76 -17.95 0.61
C GLY A 15 -4.17 -18.86 1.70
N PRO A 16 -4.74 -20.05 1.89
CA PRO A 16 -4.13 -21.07 2.74
C PRO A 16 -2.78 -21.51 2.19
N ASN A 17 -1.90 -22.00 3.06
CA ASN A 17 -0.74 -22.74 2.59
C ASN A 17 -1.19 -24.03 1.90
N THR A 18 -0.63 -24.30 0.72
CA THR A 18 -0.95 -25.50 -0.08
C THR A 18 0.28 -26.31 -0.44
N ASP A 19 1.46 -25.83 -0.05
CA ASP A 19 2.73 -26.51 -0.21
C ASP A 19 3.34 -26.81 1.17
N ASP A 20 4.38 -27.63 1.20
CA ASP A 20 5.09 -28.00 2.44
C ASP A 20 6.22 -26.97 2.75
N VAL A 21 6.04 -25.72 2.33
CA VAL A 21 7.01 -24.64 2.56
C VAL A 21 6.44 -23.66 3.56
N ARG A 22 7.23 -23.34 4.57
CA ARG A 22 6.85 -22.39 5.60
C ARG A 22 6.69 -20.98 5.00
N ARG A 23 5.52 -20.38 5.19
CA ARG A 23 5.20 -19.04 4.66
C ARG A 23 5.37 -17.97 5.72
N LEU A 24 5.97 -16.83 5.35
CA LEU A 24 6.17 -15.69 6.23
C LEU A 24 5.46 -14.45 5.67
N LEU A 25 4.63 -13.81 6.50
CA LEU A 25 4.00 -12.54 6.21
C LEU A 25 4.62 -11.42 7.06
N VAL A 26 5.20 -10.44 6.38
CA VAL A 26 5.80 -9.25 7.02
C VAL A 26 4.79 -8.11 7.00
N LEU A 27 4.34 -7.66 8.17
CA LEU A 27 3.35 -6.59 8.31
C LEU A 27 3.90 -5.39 9.07
N ASP A 28 3.29 -4.22 8.85
CA ASP A 28 3.54 -3.05 9.67
C ASP A 28 2.86 -3.16 11.05
N GLN A 29 3.02 -2.13 11.87
CA GLN A 29 2.49 -2.08 13.24
C GLN A 29 1.03 -1.59 13.33
N ALA A 30 0.28 -1.52 12.23
CA ALA A 30 -1.09 -1.04 12.27
C ALA A 30 -1.94 -1.89 13.25
N PRO A 31 -2.76 -1.26 14.12
CA PRO A 31 -3.52 -1.98 15.14
C PRO A 31 -4.41 -3.10 14.58
N ILE A 32 -4.94 -2.92 13.37
CA ILE A 32 -5.80 -3.89 12.68
C ILE A 32 -5.11 -5.25 12.49
N HIS A 33 -3.80 -5.27 12.23
CA HIS A 33 -3.01 -6.49 11.99
C HIS A 33 -2.70 -7.24 13.28
N LYS A 34 -2.81 -6.57 14.44
CA LYS A 34 -2.48 -7.10 15.76
C LYS A 34 -3.69 -7.61 16.54
N THR A 35 -4.89 -7.47 15.99
CA THR A 35 -6.12 -8.00 16.59
C THR A 35 -6.07 -9.53 16.68
N GLN A 36 -6.77 -10.12 17.65
CA GLN A 36 -6.81 -11.57 17.78
C GLN A 36 -7.40 -12.23 16.52
N ALA A 37 -8.50 -11.68 16.01
CA ALA A 37 -9.13 -12.15 14.77
C ALA A 37 -8.18 -12.13 13.56
N ALA A 38 -7.29 -11.14 13.47
CA ALA A 38 -6.26 -11.09 12.42
C ALA A 38 -5.22 -12.19 12.60
N LYS A 39 -4.74 -12.42 13.83
CA LYS A 39 -3.78 -13.49 14.13
C LYS A 39 -4.38 -14.87 13.85
N ASP A 40 -5.63 -15.10 14.25
CA ASP A 40 -6.35 -16.35 14.01
C ASP A 40 -6.48 -16.61 12.50
N ALA A 41 -6.89 -15.60 11.73
CA ALA A 41 -7.02 -15.73 10.27
C ALA A 41 -5.67 -15.99 9.56
N ILE A 42 -4.56 -15.44 10.07
CA ILE A 42 -3.22 -15.72 9.53
C ILE A 42 -2.78 -17.13 9.89
N GLN A 43 -3.08 -17.59 11.10
CA GLN A 43 -2.78 -18.95 11.54
C GLN A 43 -3.60 -19.99 10.75
N GLU A 44 -4.87 -19.70 10.44
CA GLU A 44 -5.70 -20.51 9.53
C GLU A 44 -5.08 -20.65 8.13
N CYS A 45 -4.23 -19.70 7.73
CA CYS A 45 -3.48 -19.76 6.47
C CYS A 45 -2.13 -20.50 6.58
N ASP A 46 -1.81 -21.11 7.73
CA ASP A 46 -0.51 -21.76 8.02
C ASP A 46 0.68 -20.84 7.66
N THR A 47 0.68 -19.65 8.28
CA THR A 47 1.62 -18.58 7.96
C THR A 47 2.18 -17.96 9.23
N ASP A 48 3.51 -17.79 9.28
CA ASP A 48 4.15 -17.00 10.32
C ASP A 48 4.00 -15.52 10.06
N ILE A 49 4.01 -14.75 11.15
CA ILE A 49 3.97 -13.30 11.08
C ILE A 49 5.22 -12.68 11.70
N VAL A 50 5.77 -11.69 11.00
CA VAL A 50 6.79 -10.78 11.53
C VAL A 50 6.28 -9.35 11.41
N TYR A 51 6.39 -8.59 12.49
CA TYR A 51 6.07 -7.16 12.48
C TYR A 51 7.33 -6.32 12.28
N VAL A 52 7.25 -5.36 11.38
CA VAL A 52 8.31 -4.35 11.23
C VAL A 52 8.38 -3.52 12.52
N PRO A 53 9.58 -3.27 13.08
CA PRO A 53 9.72 -2.40 14.24
C PRO A 53 9.12 -1.01 14.00
N ALA A 54 8.51 -0.43 15.04
CA ALA A 54 7.91 0.89 14.96
C ALA A 54 8.96 1.94 14.55
N GLY A 55 8.61 2.82 13.62
CA GLY A 55 9.54 3.82 13.07
C GLY A 55 10.49 3.28 11.99
N CYS A 56 10.51 1.98 11.73
CA CYS A 56 11.40 1.36 10.74
C CYS A 56 10.73 1.03 9.40
N THR A 57 9.47 1.37 9.17
CA THR A 57 8.77 1.08 7.90
C THR A 57 9.52 1.61 6.68
N SER A 58 10.05 2.83 6.73
CA SER A 58 10.83 3.42 5.62
C SER A 58 12.19 2.77 5.38
N LEU A 59 12.64 1.87 6.28
CA LEU A 59 13.95 1.24 6.24
C LEU A 59 13.85 -0.28 6.00
N LEU A 60 12.88 -0.92 6.64
CA LEU A 60 12.80 -2.38 6.75
C LEU A 60 11.57 -2.97 6.07
N GLN A 61 10.53 -2.18 5.77
CA GLN A 61 9.36 -2.69 5.07
C GLN A 61 9.68 -2.80 3.57
N PRO A 62 9.81 -4.01 3.01
CA PRO A 62 10.20 -4.17 1.60
C PRO A 62 9.26 -3.42 0.67
N ALA A 63 7.98 -3.33 1.08
CA ALA A 63 6.97 -2.61 0.36
C ALA A 63 7.23 -1.14 0.16
N ASP A 64 7.61 -0.45 1.23
CA ASP A 64 7.86 0.98 1.15
C ASP A 64 9.22 1.30 0.59
N VAL A 65 10.19 0.40 0.75
CA VAL A 65 11.57 0.62 0.28
C VAL A 65 11.72 0.34 -1.22
N PHE A 66 11.16 -0.77 -1.71
CA PHE A 66 11.48 -1.28 -3.05
C PHE A 66 10.40 -1.00 -4.08
N TRP A 67 9.14 -1.38 -3.83
CA TRP A 67 8.10 -1.28 -4.86
C TRP A 67 7.26 0.00 -4.78
N ASN A 68 6.86 0.45 -3.58
CA ASN A 68 6.08 1.68 -3.45
C ASN A 68 6.94 2.93 -3.68
N LYS A 69 8.25 2.89 -3.39
CA LYS A 69 9.14 4.04 -3.52
C LYS A 69 9.20 4.60 -4.95
N PRO A 70 9.56 3.80 -5.99
CA PRO A 70 9.58 4.30 -7.36
C PRO A 70 8.19 4.78 -7.81
N PHE A 71 7.13 4.04 -7.45
CA PHE A 71 5.76 4.43 -7.74
C PHE A 71 5.39 5.81 -7.18
N LYS A 72 5.63 6.02 -5.88
CA LYS A 72 5.37 7.30 -5.18
C LYS A 72 6.24 8.43 -5.73
N ALA A 73 7.51 8.14 -6.08
CA ALA A 73 8.41 9.13 -6.67
C ALA A 73 7.91 9.60 -8.05
N ASN A 74 7.44 8.67 -8.89
CA ASN A 74 6.87 8.99 -10.19
C ASN A 74 5.59 9.81 -10.07
N LEU A 75 4.65 9.36 -9.21
CA LEU A 75 3.40 10.08 -8.93
C LEU A 75 3.66 11.50 -8.42
N ARG A 76 4.69 11.66 -7.58
CA ARG A 76 5.10 12.98 -7.08
C ARG A 76 5.64 13.86 -8.21
N ARG A 77 6.51 13.31 -9.08
CA ARG A 77 7.09 14.04 -10.21
C ARG A 77 6.01 14.56 -11.17
N THR A 78 5.04 13.72 -11.53
CA THR A 78 3.94 14.07 -12.45
C THR A 78 2.98 15.06 -11.82
N TRP A 79 2.63 14.88 -10.55
CA TRP A 79 1.85 15.86 -9.81
C TRP A 79 2.55 17.22 -9.70
N GLU A 80 3.85 17.25 -9.39
CA GLU A 80 4.62 18.50 -9.35
C GLU A 80 4.68 19.18 -10.72
N ALA A 81 4.83 18.41 -11.81
CA ALA A 81 4.79 18.94 -13.17
C ALA A 81 3.43 19.54 -13.51
N PHE A 82 2.35 18.87 -13.12
CA PHE A 82 0.98 19.38 -13.24
C PHE A 82 0.80 20.69 -12.49
N MET A 83 1.21 20.75 -11.22
CA MET A 83 1.06 21.95 -10.40
C MET A 83 1.89 23.13 -10.93
N ARG A 84 3.06 22.86 -11.51
CA ARG A 84 3.90 23.88 -12.18
C ARG A 84 3.25 24.51 -13.41
N LYS A 85 2.33 23.81 -14.11
CA LYS A 85 1.57 24.41 -15.22
C LYS A 85 0.69 25.57 -14.74
N GLY A 86 0.33 25.59 -13.46
CA GLY A 86 -0.32 26.75 -12.83
C GLY A 86 -1.72 27.06 -13.35
N GLU A 87 -2.38 26.10 -14.00
CA GLU A 87 -3.73 26.26 -14.53
C GLU A 87 -4.69 26.68 -13.42
N LYS A 88 -5.49 27.72 -13.67
CA LYS A 88 -6.45 28.24 -12.70
C LYS A 88 -7.85 27.73 -13.01
N ALA A 89 -8.58 27.35 -11.98
CA ALA A 89 -10.01 27.15 -12.05
C ALA A 89 -10.72 28.49 -12.32
N PRO A 90 -11.99 28.50 -12.78
CA PRO A 90 -12.75 29.74 -13.02
C PRO A 90 -12.82 30.69 -11.82
N LYS A 91 -12.69 30.16 -10.60
CA LYS A 91 -12.64 30.93 -9.34
C LYS A 91 -11.24 31.50 -9.02
N GLY A 92 -10.26 31.40 -9.92
CA GLY A 92 -8.92 31.96 -9.78
C GLY A 92 -7.92 31.10 -8.98
N ASN A 93 -8.38 30.06 -8.27
CA ASN A 93 -7.52 29.12 -7.54
C ASN A 93 -6.81 28.14 -8.48
N LEU A 94 -5.70 27.54 -8.03
CA LEU A 94 -5.05 26.45 -8.77
C LEU A 94 -6.04 25.31 -9.03
N ARG A 95 -6.07 24.84 -10.27
CA ARG A 95 -6.87 23.69 -10.69
C ARG A 95 -6.37 22.46 -9.94
N LYS A 96 -7.28 21.71 -9.35
CA LYS A 96 -6.98 20.39 -8.79
C LYS A 96 -6.90 19.37 -9.94
N PRO A 97 -6.03 18.36 -9.85
CA PRO A 97 -6.06 17.24 -10.77
C PRO A 97 -7.46 16.63 -10.81
N SER A 98 -7.97 16.40 -12.02
CA SER A 98 -9.17 15.59 -12.25
C SER A 98 -8.86 14.11 -12.04
N ARG A 99 -9.89 13.26 -12.07
CA ARG A 99 -9.68 11.80 -12.07
C ARG A 99 -8.83 11.34 -13.26
N GLN A 100 -9.03 11.94 -14.43
CA GLN A 100 -8.26 11.59 -15.61
C GLN A 100 -6.79 11.99 -15.45
N ASP A 101 -6.51 13.20 -14.96
CA ASP A 101 -5.12 13.62 -14.69
C ASP A 101 -4.42 12.64 -13.73
N VAL A 102 -5.12 12.17 -12.69
CA VAL A 102 -4.57 11.18 -11.75
C VAL A 102 -4.33 9.82 -12.42
N LEU A 103 -5.22 9.37 -13.31
CA LEU A 103 -4.99 8.14 -14.09
C LEU A 103 -3.76 8.29 -14.99
N ASP A 104 -3.59 9.44 -15.63
CA ASP A 104 -2.43 9.72 -16.49
C ASP A 104 -1.13 9.72 -15.66
N PHE A 105 -1.15 10.27 -14.44
CA PHE A 105 0.00 10.21 -13.52
C PHE A 105 0.39 8.77 -13.15
N VAL A 106 -0.60 7.90 -13.02
CA VAL A 106 -0.42 6.47 -12.69
C VAL A 106 -0.02 5.67 -13.93
N ALA A 107 -0.42 6.07 -15.13
CA ALA A 107 -0.07 5.40 -16.38
C ALA A 107 1.40 5.65 -16.79
N GLU A 108 2.00 6.78 -16.38
CA GLU A 108 3.41 7.11 -16.64
C GLU A 108 4.43 6.24 -15.86
N GLN A 109 4.03 5.10 -15.29
CA GLN A 109 4.95 4.19 -14.60
C GLN A 109 5.74 3.40 -15.66
N GLY A 110 7.03 3.67 -15.75
CA GLY A 110 7.98 2.94 -16.60
C GLY A 110 8.40 1.60 -15.99
#